data_AF-A0A534W8F1-F1
#
_entry.id   AF-A0A534W8F1-F1
#
_cell.length_a   1.000
_cell.length_b   1.000
_cell.length_c   1.000
_cell.angle_alpha   90.00
_cell.angle_beta   90.00
_cell.angle_gamma   90.00
#
_symmetry.space_group_name_H-M   'P 1'
#
loop_
_entity.id
_entity.type
_entity.pdbx_description
1 polymer ?
#
loop_
_entity_poly.entity_id
_entity_poly.type
_entity_poly.pdbx_seq_one_letter_code
_entity_poly.pdbx_strand_id
1 'polypeptide(L)' 'EQTPITRLRGQWREYEGIPVMPTFHPAYLLRSPAEKGKVWEDLKQVMKRLRIPIPKGGAS' A
#
# COMPACT_ATOMS: atom_id res chain seq x y z
N GLU A 1 -10.12 5.57 18.09
CA GLU A 1 -10.31 4.12 17.89
C GLU A 1 -9.05 3.52 17.29
N GLN A 2 -8.63 2.32 17.70
CA GLN A 2 -7.52 1.59 17.05
C GLN A 2 -8.10 0.63 16.00
N THR A 3 -8.05 1.03 14.73
CA THR A 3 -8.45 0.14 13.63
C THR A 3 -7.24 -0.69 13.17
N PRO A 4 -7.35 -2.03 13.05
CA PRO A 4 -6.26 -2.86 12.55
C PRO A 4 -5.82 -2.46 11.13
N ILE A 5 -4.51 -2.43 10.87
CA ILE A 5 -3.95 -2.08 9.55
C ILE A 5 -4.47 -2.98 8.42
N THR A 6 -4.78 -4.25 8.72
CA THR A 6 -5.36 -5.21 7.77
C THR A 6 -6.71 -4.76 7.20
N ARG A 7 -7.49 -3.96 7.94
CA ARG A 7 -8.76 -3.37 7.48
C ARG A 7 -8.57 -2.03 6.78
N LEU A 8 -7.46 -1.34 7.05
CA LEU A 8 -7.20 0.01 6.54
C LEU A 8 -6.43 0.03 5.21
N ARG A 9 -5.58 -0.96 4.97
CA ARG A 9 -4.69 -0.96 3.82
C ARG A 9 -5.45 -0.96 2.48
N GLY A 10 -4.85 -0.33 1.47
CA GLY A 10 -5.40 -0.29 0.11
C GLY A 10 -6.61 0.63 -0.06
N GLN A 11 -7.01 1.36 0.98
CA GLN A 11 -8.07 2.35 0.94
C GLN A 11 -7.50 3.75 1.14
N TRP A 12 -7.81 4.67 0.23
CA TRP A 12 -7.40 6.06 0.39
C TRP A 12 -8.03 6.70 1.62
N ARG A 13 -7.23 7.46 2.34
CA ARG A 13 -7.59 8.21 3.53
C ARG A 13 -7.11 9.64 3.37
N GLU A 14 -7.56 10.51 4.25
CA GLU A 14 -7.11 11.89 4.33
C GLU A 14 -6.56 12.16 5.72
N TYR A 15 -5.44 12.87 5.77
CA TYR A 15 -4.84 13.38 6.98
C TYR A 15 -4.43 14.83 6.73
N GLU A 16 -5.06 15.78 7.42
CA GLU A 16 -4.78 17.23 7.26
C GLU A 16 -4.86 17.71 5.79
N GLY A 17 -5.86 17.23 5.03
CA GLY A 17 -5.99 17.55 3.61
C GLY A 17 -5.03 16.78 2.68
N ILE A 18 -4.14 15.96 3.24
CA ILE A 18 -3.16 15.19 2.49
C ILE A 18 -3.70 13.76 2.27
N PRO A 19 -3.75 13.27 1.01
CA PRO A 19 -4.16 11.90 0.72
C PRO A 19 -3.11 10.90 1.23
N VAL A 20 -3.54 9.93 2.02
CA VAL A 20 -2.71 8.89 2.61
C VAL A 20 -3.17 7.51 2.13
N MET A 21 -2.22 6.66 1.74
CA MET A 21 -2.45 5.24 1.45
C MET A 21 -1.83 4.40 2.58
N PRO A 22 -2.63 3.87 3.52
CA PRO A 22 -2.13 2.91 4.50
C PRO A 22 -1.70 1.61 3.80
N THR A 23 -0.60 1.02 4.27
CA THR A 23 -0.10 -0.28 3.79
C THR A 23 0.65 -1.02 4.91
N PHE A 24 1.10 -2.25 4.65
CA PHE A 24 1.89 -3.00 5.63
C PHE A 24 3.33 -2.49 5.73
N HIS A 25 3.86 -2.49 6.96
CA HIS A 25 5.26 -2.15 7.21
C HIS A 25 6.20 -3.22 6.62
N PRO A 26 7.36 -2.87 6.03
CA PRO A 26 8.28 -3.84 5.43
C PRO A 26 8.71 -4.98 6.37
N ALA A 27 8.92 -4.68 7.66
CA ALA A 27 9.26 -5.70 8.67
C ALA A 27 8.17 -6.80 8.82
N TYR A 28 6.90 -6.50 8.53
CA TYR A 28 5.84 -7.50 8.50
C TYR A 28 6.03 -8.48 7.33
N LEU A 29 6.42 -7.97 6.16
CA LEU A 29 6.63 -8.79 4.96
C LEU A 29 7.82 -9.75 5.07
N LEU A 30 8.80 -9.45 5.93
CA LEU A 30 9.90 -10.37 6.23
C LEU A 30 9.39 -11.67 6.89
N ARG A 31 8.31 -11.56 7.69
CA ARG A 31 7.67 -12.69 8.36
C ARG A 31 6.55 -13.31 7.52
N SER A 32 5.95 -12.53 6.63
CA SER A 32 4.84 -12.96 5.77
C SER A 32 5.08 -12.58 4.30
N PRO A 33 6.01 -13.25 3.59
CA PRO A 33 6.39 -12.87 2.23
C PRO A 33 5.25 -12.92 1.20
N ALA A 34 4.25 -13.79 1.42
CA ALA A 34 3.05 -13.89 0.57
C ALA A 34 2.25 -12.57 0.51
N GLU A 35 2.41 -11.70 1.50
CA GLU A 35 1.69 -10.43 1.60
C GLU A 35 2.34 -9.31 0.77
N LYS A 36 3.47 -9.56 0.09
CA LYS A 36 4.13 -8.58 -0.80
C LYS A 36 3.22 -8.12 -1.94
N GLY A 37 2.41 -9.03 -2.49
CA GLY A 37 1.47 -8.69 -3.56
C GLY A 37 0.46 -7.62 -3.15
N LYS A 38 -0.02 -7.71 -1.90
CA LYS A 38 -0.94 -6.71 -1.32
C LYS A 38 -0.29 -5.33 -1.23
N VAL A 39 0.94 -5.24 -0.71
CA VAL A 39 1.67 -3.96 -0.66
C VAL A 39 1.92 -3.41 -2.07
N TRP A 40 2.21 -4.28 -3.05
CA TRP A 40 2.37 -3.86 -4.43
C TRP A 40 1.08 -3.28 -5.03
N GLU A 41 -0.07 -3.85 -4.74
CA GLU A 41 -1.38 -3.28 -5.12
C GLU A 41 -1.59 -1.89 -4.54
N ASP A 42 -1.25 -1.68 -3.26
CA ASP A 42 -1.36 -0.37 -2.61
C ASP A 42 -0.45 0.66 -3.30
N LEU A 43 0.81 0.29 -3.59
CA LEU A 43 1.76 1.16 -4.26
C LEU A 43 1.34 1.49 -5.69
N LYS A 44 0.80 0.53 -6.45
CA LYS A 44 0.25 0.80 -7.79
C LYS A 44 -0.83 1.88 -7.76
N GLN A 45 -1.68 1.91 -6.72
CA GLN A 45 -2.66 2.98 -6.54
C GLN A 45 -1.99 4.34 -6.30
N VAL A 46 -0.95 4.38 -5.47
CA VAL A 46 -0.15 5.60 -5.23
C VAL A 46 0.48 6.10 -6.53
N MET A 47 1.12 5.21 -7.29
CA MET A 47 1.74 5.54 -8.58
C MET A 47 0.72 6.10 -9.57
N LYS A 48 -0.46 5.47 -9.66
CA LYS A 48 -1.58 5.96 -10.48
C LYS A 48 -2.00 7.38 -10.08
N ARG A 49 -2.12 7.66 -8.78
CA ARG A 49 -2.47 9.01 -8.27
C ARG A 49 -1.40 10.05 -8.60
N LEU A 50 -0.13 9.68 -8.48
CA LEU A 50 1.02 10.55 -8.76
C LEU A 50 1.38 10.62 -10.25
N ARG A 51 0.66 9.91 -11.13
CA ARG A 51 0.96 9.77 -12.56
C ARG A 51 2.37 9.22 -12.83
N ILE A 52 2.87 8.37 -11.94
CA ILE A 52 4.13 7.65 -12.10
C ILE A 52 3.86 6.36 -12.90
N PRO A 53 4.57 6.09 -14.00
CA PRO A 53 4.41 4.84 -14.76
C PRO A 53 4.72 3.61 -13.90
N ILE A 54 3.86 2.60 -13.96
CA ILE A 54 4.07 1.33 -13.26
C ILE A 54 5.12 0.49 -14.03
N PRO A 55 6.25 0.09 -13.42
CA PRO A 55 7.26 -0.73 -14.07
C PRO A 55 6.70 -2.08 -14.55
N LYS A 56 7.03 -2.43 -15.78
CA LYS A 56 6.74 -3.75 -16.35
C LYS A 56 7.75 -4.77 -15.80
N GLY A 57 7.57 -5.23 -14.56
CA GLY A 57 8.46 -6.23 -13.94
C GLY A 57 8.37 -6.40 -12.42
N GLY A 58 7.53 -5.63 -11.72
CA GLY A 58 7.37 -5.74 -10.27
C GLY A 58 6.29 -6.75 -9.88
N ALA A 59 6.72 -7.83 -9.20
CA ALA A 59 5.93 -8.82 -8.46
C ALA A 59 4.83 -9.56 -9.26
N SER A 60 5.25 -10.63 -9.93
CA SER A 60 4.50 -11.90 -9.94
C SER A 60 4.98 -12.76 -8.77
#